data_AF-A0A7S2WPN4-F1
#
_entry.id   AF-A0A7S2WPN4-F1
#
_cell.length_a   1.000
_cell.length_b   1.000
_cell.length_c   1.000
_cell.angle_alpha   90.00
_cell.angle_beta   90.00
_cell.angle_gamma   90.00
#
_symmetry.space_group_name_H-M   'P 1'
#
loop_
_entity.id
_entity.type
_entity.pdbx_description
1 polymer ?
#
loop_
_entity_poly.entity_id
_entity_poly.type
_entity_poly.pdbx_seq_one_letter_code
_entity_poly.pdbx_strand_id
1 'polypeptide(L)'
;MSQKDILRMAEATTKADGKFMLVDTFGMYGCAMIDLGPKHQFRQEKGKDKLSDLKAIQPYVPFSQMMAAGNQLHQITDRWHKNGPPKVLVMYFAILHYRNIIITNHQDQQNSQHFSKITQQYLKHSGLDTQYLGDEKQLDYLYTISNAQVSPVCAVLGGVLGNEVIKAISGKGQPANNVLLFDGMDG
;
A
#
# COMPACT_ATOMS: atom_id res chain seq x y z
N MET A 1 5.37 -13.53 -4.04
CA MET A 1 4.05 -14.03 -3.59
C MET A 1 2.99 -13.50 -4.54
N SER A 2 2.02 -14.30 -4.98
CA SER A 2 0.98 -13.80 -5.89
C SER A 2 -0.03 -12.92 -5.14
N GLN A 3 -0.76 -12.06 -5.85
CA GLN A 3 -1.83 -11.27 -5.25
C GLN A 3 -2.92 -12.17 -4.62
N LYS A 4 -3.19 -13.32 -5.24
CA LYS A 4 -4.14 -14.31 -4.74
C LYS A 4 -3.72 -14.88 -3.38
N ASP A 5 -2.43 -15.17 -3.20
CA ASP A 5 -1.92 -15.71 -1.94
C ASP A 5 -2.01 -14.67 -0.81
N ILE A 6 -1.64 -13.42 -1.10
CA ILE A 6 -1.74 -12.30 -0.16
C ILE A 6 -3.19 -12.13 0.31
N LEU A 7 -4.15 -12.11 -0.63
CA LEU A 7 -5.58 -11.99 -0.30
C LEU A 7 -6.06 -13.14 0.59
N ARG A 8 -5.65 -14.38 0.30
CA ARG A 8 -5.99 -15.55 1.12
C ARG A 8 -5.42 -15.46 2.53
N MET A 9 -4.18 -14.99 2.66
CA MET A 9 -3.54 -14.77 3.96
C MET A 9 -4.28 -13.69 4.75
N ALA A 10 -4.54 -12.53 4.15
CA ALA A 10 -5.25 -11.43 4.81
C ALA A 10 -6.63 -11.84 5.30
N GLU A 11 -7.38 -12.56 4.46
CA GLU A 11 -8.70 -13.07 4.81
C GLU A 11 -8.65 -14.10 5.95
N ALA A 12 -7.73 -15.06 5.88
CA ALA A 12 -7.56 -16.06 6.94
C ALA A 12 -7.14 -15.42 8.27
N THR A 13 -6.20 -14.46 8.23
CA THR A 13 -5.73 -13.74 9.42
C THR A 13 -6.87 -12.96 10.08
N THR A 14 -7.62 -12.18 9.32
CA THR A 14 -8.68 -11.32 9.89
C THR A 14 -9.91 -12.10 10.32
N LYS A 15 -10.25 -13.22 9.65
CA LYS A 15 -11.28 -14.17 10.12
C LYS A 15 -10.96 -14.79 11.47
N ALA A 16 -9.68 -14.98 11.78
CA ALA A 16 -9.20 -15.46 13.06
C ALA A 16 -9.00 -14.33 14.10
N ASP A 17 -9.61 -13.15 13.88
CA ASP A 17 -9.43 -11.93 14.67
C ASP A 17 -7.97 -11.43 14.77
N GLY A 18 -7.11 -11.90 13.86
CA GLY A 18 -5.74 -11.45 13.68
C GLY A 18 -5.65 -10.05 13.08
N LYS A 19 -4.42 -9.55 12.98
CA LYS A 19 -4.07 -8.24 12.40
C LYS A 19 -3.15 -8.50 11.21
N PHE A 20 -3.51 -7.98 10.05
CA PHE A 20 -2.76 -8.18 8.82
C PHE A 20 -2.15 -6.86 8.36
N MET A 21 -0.87 -6.90 8.00
CA MET A 21 -0.16 -5.77 7.42
C MET A 21 0.66 -6.27 6.24
N LEU A 22 0.51 -5.65 5.08
CA LEU A 22 1.38 -5.86 3.92
C LEU A 22 2.23 -4.62 3.73
N VAL A 23 3.53 -4.81 3.52
CA VAL A 23 4.51 -3.74 3.44
C VAL A 23 5.48 -4.04 2.32
N ASP A 24 5.71 -3.06 1.46
CA ASP A 24 6.70 -3.14 0.40
C ASP A 24 7.49 -1.82 0.32
N THR A 25 8.77 -1.95 -0.03
CA THR A 25 9.65 -0.82 -0.36
C THR A 25 10.15 -0.98 -1.78
N PHE A 26 10.29 0.13 -2.51
CA PHE A 26 10.82 0.16 -3.87
C PHE A 26 11.59 1.46 -4.10
N GLY A 27 12.91 1.36 -4.13
CA GLY A 27 13.80 2.52 -4.20
C GLY A 27 13.64 3.42 -2.98
N MET A 28 13.37 4.70 -3.23
CA MET A 28 13.15 5.72 -2.19
C MET A 28 11.71 5.75 -1.66
N TYR A 29 10.85 4.83 -2.10
CA TYR A 29 9.42 4.84 -1.78
C TYR A 29 9.03 3.61 -0.97
N GLY A 30 7.87 3.69 -0.32
CA GLY A 30 7.20 2.48 0.14
C GLY A 30 5.73 2.67 0.48
N CYS A 31 5.06 1.54 0.64
CA CYS A 31 3.65 1.46 0.88
C CYS A 31 3.38 0.37 1.92
N ALA A 32 2.52 0.67 2.88
CA ALA A 32 1.97 -0.30 3.80
C ALA A 32 0.45 -0.25 3.78
N MET A 33 -0.18 -1.42 3.70
CA MET A 33 -1.63 -1.61 3.80
C MET A 33 -1.94 -2.38 5.08
N ILE A 34 -2.85 -1.85 5.90
CA ILE A 34 -3.10 -2.29 7.26
C ILE A 34 -4.58 -2.69 7.39
N ASP A 35 -4.83 -3.95 7.72
CA ASP A 35 -6.16 -4.49 8.02
C ASP A 35 -6.16 -5.07 9.44
N LEU A 36 -6.76 -4.32 10.37
CA LEU A 36 -6.85 -4.72 11.78
C LEU A 36 -8.05 -5.65 12.06
N GLY A 37 -8.86 -5.94 11.04
CA GLY A 37 -10.09 -6.71 11.17
C GLY A 37 -11.27 -5.88 11.72
N PRO A 38 -12.51 -6.32 11.45
CA PRO A 38 -13.73 -5.56 11.75
C PRO A 38 -14.01 -5.39 13.25
N LYS A 39 -13.43 -6.26 14.09
CA LYS A 39 -13.61 -6.24 15.54
C LYS A 39 -12.53 -5.46 16.29
N HIS A 40 -11.54 -4.91 15.60
CA HIS A 40 -10.48 -4.17 16.31
C HIS A 40 -11.02 -2.90 16.97
N GLN A 41 -10.61 -2.72 18.21
CA GLN A 41 -10.97 -1.58 19.02
C GLN A 41 -9.73 -0.99 19.68
N PHE A 42 -9.73 0.33 19.86
CA PHE A 42 -8.62 1.08 20.43
C PHE A 42 -9.13 2.21 21.33
N ARG A 43 -8.24 2.72 22.18
CA ARG A 43 -8.46 3.95 22.95
C ARG A 43 -7.45 5.01 22.51
N GLN A 44 -7.92 6.19 22.16
CA GLN A 44 -7.07 7.32 21.79
C GLN A 44 -6.41 7.91 23.03
N GLU A 45 -5.17 8.35 22.91
CA GLU A 45 -4.49 9.11 23.95
C GLU A 45 -5.03 10.55 23.97
N LYS A 46 -5.37 11.04 25.17
CA LYS A 46 -5.87 12.39 25.44
C LYS A 46 -4.92 13.11 26.40
N GLY A 47 -3.67 13.31 25.97
CA GLY A 47 -2.60 13.84 26.80
C GLY A 47 -1.94 12.76 27.67
N LYS A 48 -1.17 13.19 28.67
CA LYS A 48 -0.40 12.27 29.52
C LYS A 48 -1.34 11.38 30.35
N ASP A 49 -1.21 10.06 30.18
CA ASP A 49 -1.90 9.01 30.95
C ASP A 49 -3.43 9.00 30.90
N LYS A 50 -4.06 9.71 29.95
CA LYS A 50 -5.51 9.70 29.74
C LYS A 50 -5.88 9.03 28.43
N LEU A 51 -6.86 8.14 28.48
CA LEU A 51 -7.37 7.42 27.32
C LEU A 51 -8.83 7.81 27.05
N SER A 52 -9.23 7.78 25.78
CA SER A 52 -10.64 7.89 25.39
C SER A 52 -11.42 6.63 25.77
N ASP A 53 -12.74 6.70 25.59
CA ASP A 53 -13.57 5.50 25.49
C ASP A 53 -13.09 4.60 24.35
N LEU A 54 -13.52 3.34 24.42
CA LEU A 54 -13.21 2.33 23.43
C LEU A 54 -13.87 2.69 22.08
N LYS A 55 -13.07 2.75 21.03
CA LYS A 55 -13.49 3.13 19.67
C LYS A 55 -13.24 1.98 18.71
N ALA A 56 -14.12 1.83 17.73
CA ALA A 56 -13.90 0.95 16.58
C ALA A 56 -13.20 1.71 15.45
N ILE A 57 -12.57 0.97 14.53
CA ILE A 57 -12.06 1.52 13.27
C ILE A 57 -13.24 1.92 12.38
N GLN A 58 -13.30 3.19 11.99
CA GLN A 58 -14.37 3.71 11.13
C GLN A 58 -13.81 4.70 10.09
N PRO A 59 -14.11 4.52 8.78
CA PRO A 59 -14.70 3.31 8.21
C PRO A 59 -13.73 2.12 8.32
N TYR A 60 -14.25 0.91 8.53
CA TYR A 60 -13.46 -0.32 8.35
C TYR A 60 -13.49 -0.72 6.87
N VAL A 61 -12.32 -0.89 6.28
CA VAL A 61 -12.14 -1.30 4.89
C VAL A 61 -11.25 -2.55 4.87
N PRO A 62 -11.78 -3.74 4.51
CA PRO A 62 -10.99 -4.96 4.49
C PRO A 62 -9.92 -4.92 3.41
N PHE A 63 -8.86 -5.71 3.59
CA PHE A 63 -7.73 -5.78 2.68
C PHE A 63 -8.13 -6.12 1.24
N SER A 64 -9.14 -6.96 1.04
CA SER A 64 -9.68 -7.26 -0.28
C SER A 64 -10.24 -6.02 -0.99
N GLN A 65 -10.90 -5.12 -0.26
CA GLN A 65 -11.43 -3.88 -0.81
C GLN A 65 -10.31 -2.87 -1.08
N MET A 66 -9.29 -2.79 -0.22
CA MET A 66 -8.08 -1.99 -0.50
C MET A 66 -7.43 -2.41 -1.82
N MET A 67 -7.24 -3.72 -2.01
CA MET A 67 -6.68 -4.26 -3.24
C MET A 67 -7.55 -4.02 -4.47
N ALA A 68 -8.88 -4.12 -4.32
CA ALA A 68 -9.81 -3.84 -5.40
C ALA A 68 -9.82 -2.36 -5.82
N ALA A 69 -9.50 -1.44 -4.91
CA ALA A 69 -9.38 -0.01 -5.21
C ALA A 69 -8.28 0.28 -6.26
N GLY A 70 -7.29 -0.60 -6.40
CA GLY A 70 -6.32 -0.55 -7.49
C GLY A 70 -6.96 -0.58 -8.89
N ASN A 71 -8.17 -1.10 -9.05
CA ASN A 71 -8.86 -1.09 -10.34
C ASN A 71 -9.57 0.25 -10.64
N GLN A 72 -9.66 1.15 -9.66
CA GLN A 72 -10.38 2.42 -9.75
C GLN A 72 -9.58 3.54 -9.09
N LEU A 73 -8.28 3.63 -9.40
CA LEU A 73 -7.36 4.59 -8.79
C LEU A 73 -7.82 6.05 -8.94
N HIS A 74 -8.51 6.40 -10.03
CA HIS A 74 -9.07 7.74 -10.23
C HIS A 74 -10.08 8.17 -9.17
N GLN A 75 -10.68 7.24 -8.43
CA GLN A 75 -11.63 7.54 -7.35
C GLN A 75 -10.94 7.75 -6.00
N ILE A 76 -9.65 7.42 -5.89
CA ILE A 76 -8.90 7.57 -4.66
C ILE A 76 -8.42 9.02 -4.57
N THR A 77 -8.93 9.72 -3.57
CA THR A 77 -8.53 11.09 -3.23
C THR A 77 -8.02 11.13 -1.80
N ASP A 78 -7.07 11.99 -1.51
CA ASP A 78 -6.71 12.33 -0.14
C ASP A 78 -6.75 13.86 0.08
N ARG A 79 -6.43 14.30 1.31
CA ARG A 79 -6.47 15.71 1.67
C ARG A 79 -5.40 16.58 0.97
N TRP A 80 -4.37 15.96 0.38
CA TRP A 80 -3.21 16.63 -0.19
C TRP A 80 -3.18 16.59 -1.72
N HIS A 81 -3.76 15.55 -2.33
CA HIS A 81 -3.74 15.26 -3.76
C HIS A 81 -5.15 15.47 -4.34
N LYS A 82 -5.47 16.74 -4.58
CA LYS A 82 -6.79 17.14 -5.14
C LYS A 82 -6.93 16.81 -6.64
N ASN A 83 -5.83 16.48 -7.32
CA ASN A 83 -5.77 16.24 -8.77
C ASN A 83 -5.52 14.76 -9.12
N GLY A 84 -5.91 13.84 -8.23
CA GLY A 84 -5.76 12.40 -8.42
C GLY A 84 -5.13 11.71 -7.22
N PRO A 85 -4.94 10.38 -7.29
CA PRO A 85 -4.36 9.61 -6.19
C PRO A 85 -2.91 9.99 -5.89
N PRO A 86 -2.39 9.70 -4.69
CA PRO A 86 -0.95 9.85 -4.42
C PRO A 86 -0.10 9.04 -5.40
N LYS A 87 0.94 9.64 -5.98
CA LYS A 87 1.78 8.97 -6.97
C LYS A 87 2.42 7.68 -6.45
N VAL A 88 2.88 7.67 -5.19
CA VAL A 88 3.46 6.49 -4.55
C VAL A 88 2.47 5.31 -4.52
N LEU A 89 1.19 5.57 -4.29
CA LEU A 89 0.15 4.54 -4.31
C LEU A 89 -0.02 3.96 -5.73
N VAL A 90 -0.04 4.83 -6.74
CA VAL A 90 -0.16 4.41 -8.15
C VAL A 90 1.08 3.60 -8.58
N MET A 91 2.28 4.02 -8.19
CA MET A 91 3.51 3.27 -8.41
C MET A 91 3.43 1.88 -7.77
N TYR A 92 2.98 1.81 -6.52
CA TYR A 92 2.84 0.55 -5.79
C TYR A 92 1.92 -0.44 -6.51
N PHE A 93 0.71 0.01 -6.89
CA PHE A 93 -0.22 -0.85 -7.60
C PHE A 93 0.25 -1.24 -9.01
N ALA A 94 0.94 -0.35 -9.73
CA ALA A 94 1.53 -0.69 -11.03
C ALA A 94 2.59 -1.80 -10.90
N ILE A 95 3.49 -1.71 -9.92
CA ILE A 95 4.47 -2.74 -9.60
C ILE A 95 3.77 -4.05 -9.23
N LEU A 96 2.76 -3.99 -8.35
CA LEU A 96 2.03 -5.16 -7.90
C LEU A 96 1.28 -5.86 -9.04
N HIS A 97 0.63 -5.09 -9.91
CA HIS A 97 -0.06 -5.59 -11.09
C HIS A 97 0.91 -6.28 -12.06
N TYR A 98 2.03 -5.64 -12.37
CA TYR A 98 3.07 -6.22 -13.21
C TYR A 98 3.62 -7.53 -12.62
N ARG A 99 4.00 -7.53 -11.33
CA ARG A 99 4.46 -8.75 -10.63
C ARG A 99 3.43 -9.87 -10.70
N ASN A 100 2.15 -9.56 -10.53
CA ASN A 100 1.08 -10.55 -10.60
C ASN A 100 0.96 -11.17 -12.01
N ILE A 101 1.12 -10.38 -13.07
CA ILE A 101 1.15 -10.88 -14.45
C ILE A 101 2.34 -11.81 -14.67
N ILE A 102 3.54 -11.39 -14.26
CA ILE A 102 4.76 -12.20 -14.42
C ILE A 102 4.64 -13.54 -13.70
N ILE A 103 4.15 -13.53 -12.45
CA ILE A 103 3.97 -14.75 -11.65
C ILE A 103 2.89 -15.66 -12.24
N THR A 104 1.75 -15.11 -12.65
CA THR A 104 0.60 -15.91 -13.11
C THR A 104 0.81 -16.50 -14.50
N ASN A 105 1.45 -15.75 -15.40
CA ASN A 105 1.62 -16.14 -16.79
C ASN A 105 2.96 -16.82 -17.08
N HIS A 106 3.80 -17.05 -16.05
CA HIS A 106 5.14 -17.61 -16.19
C HIS A 106 5.96 -16.92 -17.29
N GLN A 107 5.93 -15.58 -17.34
CA GLN A 107 6.58 -14.85 -18.41
C GLN A 107 8.09 -14.73 -18.20
N ASP A 108 8.83 -15.14 -19.22
CA ASP A 108 10.30 -15.05 -19.26
C ASP A 108 10.80 -13.64 -19.59
N GLN A 109 10.01 -12.83 -20.30
CA GLN A 109 10.43 -11.50 -20.71
C GLN A 109 10.17 -10.45 -19.62
N GLN A 110 11.19 -10.22 -18.81
CA GLN A 110 11.21 -9.20 -17.76
C GLN A 110 12.17 -8.08 -18.14
N ASN A 111 11.65 -7.04 -18.80
CA ASN A 111 12.41 -5.85 -19.15
C ASN A 111 11.56 -4.59 -18.96
N SER A 112 12.21 -3.43 -18.99
CA SER A 112 11.55 -2.15 -18.75
C SER A 112 10.52 -1.81 -19.82
N GLN A 113 10.74 -2.16 -21.08
CA GLN A 113 9.76 -1.94 -22.15
C GLN A 113 8.45 -2.69 -21.90
N HIS A 114 8.55 -3.95 -21.45
CA HIS A 114 7.39 -4.75 -21.09
C HIS A 114 6.67 -4.16 -19.87
N PHE A 115 7.43 -3.76 -18.83
CA PHE A 115 6.89 -3.07 -17.67
C PHE A 115 6.14 -1.78 -18.04
N SER A 116 6.74 -0.93 -18.88
CA SER A 116 6.14 0.32 -19.34
C SER A 116 4.82 0.09 -20.06
N LYS A 117 4.79 -0.89 -20.98
CA LYS A 117 3.57 -1.24 -21.73
C LYS A 117 2.45 -1.72 -20.80
N ILE A 118 2.75 -2.64 -19.89
CA ILE A 118 1.79 -3.16 -18.92
C ILE A 118 1.30 -2.05 -17.98
N THR A 119 2.21 -1.19 -17.51
CA THR A 119 1.88 -0.08 -16.61
C THR A 119 0.96 0.93 -17.30
N GLN A 120 1.26 1.35 -18.53
CA GLN A 120 0.41 2.28 -19.28
C GLN A 120 -0.98 1.69 -19.54
N GLN A 121 -1.05 0.40 -19.89
CA GLN A 121 -2.33 -0.31 -20.01
C GLN A 121 -3.08 -0.28 -18.68
N TYR A 122 -2.43 -0.65 -17.58
CA TYR A 122 -3.02 -0.65 -16.24
C TYR A 122 -3.55 0.74 -15.84
N LEU A 123 -2.76 1.81 -16.03
CA LEU A 123 -3.17 3.19 -15.73
C LEU A 123 -4.46 3.56 -16.46
N LYS A 124 -4.53 3.26 -17.77
CA LYS A 124 -5.72 3.52 -18.58
C LYS A 124 -6.94 2.75 -18.05
N HIS A 125 -6.78 1.46 -17.71
CA HIS A 125 -7.88 0.66 -17.16
C HIS A 125 -8.34 1.16 -15.78
N SER A 126 -7.42 1.69 -14.97
CA SER A 126 -7.73 2.29 -13.66
C SER A 126 -8.27 3.72 -13.74
N GLY A 127 -8.46 4.26 -14.94
CA GLY A 127 -9.04 5.58 -15.20
C GLY A 127 -8.05 6.75 -15.09
N LEU A 128 -6.75 6.49 -15.18
CA LEU A 128 -5.69 7.50 -15.17
C LEU A 128 -5.11 7.72 -16.56
N ASP A 129 -4.44 8.86 -16.74
CA ASP A 129 -3.65 9.14 -17.95
C ASP A 129 -2.50 8.12 -18.09
N THR A 130 -2.19 7.69 -19.31
CA THR A 130 -1.11 6.73 -19.55
C THR A 130 0.27 7.25 -19.14
N GLN A 131 0.44 8.56 -19.06
CA GLN A 131 1.64 9.26 -18.62
C GLN A 131 1.53 9.77 -17.17
N TYR A 132 0.55 9.31 -16.38
CA TYR A 132 0.36 9.75 -15.00
C TYR A 132 1.60 9.53 -14.12
N LEU A 133 2.31 8.43 -14.34
CA LEU A 133 3.59 8.10 -13.70
C LEU A 133 4.81 8.66 -14.44
N GLY A 134 4.61 9.38 -15.54
CA GLY A 134 5.66 9.94 -16.37
C GLY A 134 5.79 9.29 -17.75
N ASP A 135 6.80 9.74 -18.46
CA ASP A 135 7.30 9.23 -19.73
C ASP A 135 8.01 7.87 -19.60
N GLU A 136 8.53 7.37 -20.72
CA GLU A 136 9.21 6.08 -20.78
C GLU A 136 10.46 6.02 -19.89
N LYS A 137 11.18 7.13 -19.70
CA LYS A 137 12.37 7.15 -18.82
C LYS A 137 11.97 7.02 -17.36
N GLN A 138 10.88 7.66 -16.96
CA GLN A 138 10.35 7.57 -15.61
C GLN A 138 9.81 6.16 -15.31
N LEU A 139 9.19 5.51 -16.29
CA LEU A 139 8.77 4.11 -16.17
C LEU A 139 9.95 3.12 -16.15
N ASP A 140 11.00 3.37 -16.94
CA ASP A 140 12.24 2.61 -16.92
C ASP A 140 12.92 2.70 -15.54
N TYR A 141 13.01 3.91 -14.99
CA TYR A 141 13.50 4.13 -13.63
C TYR A 141 12.65 3.37 -12.58
N LEU A 142 11.32 3.47 -12.66
CA LEU A 142 10.41 2.75 -11.75
C LEU A 142 10.62 1.24 -11.83
N TYR A 143 10.82 0.69 -13.03
CA TYR A 143 11.17 -0.71 -13.22
C TYR A 143 12.47 -1.07 -12.50
N THR A 144 13.53 -0.27 -12.69
CA THR A 144 14.84 -0.48 -12.03
C THR A 144 14.72 -0.50 -10.51
N ILE A 145 13.94 0.41 -9.92
CA ILE A 145 13.81 0.50 -8.46
C ILE A 145 12.73 -0.42 -7.87
N SER A 146 11.92 -1.08 -8.69
CA SER A 146 10.75 -1.85 -8.24
C SER A 146 11.07 -2.93 -7.20
N ASN A 147 12.28 -3.51 -7.25
CA ASN A 147 12.76 -4.51 -6.30
C ASN A 147 13.88 -3.98 -5.39
N ALA A 148 14.25 -2.70 -5.52
CA ALA A 148 15.32 -2.11 -4.74
C ALA A 148 14.84 -1.84 -3.31
N GLN A 149 15.55 -2.37 -2.32
CA GLN A 149 15.35 -2.06 -0.91
C GLN A 149 16.49 -1.15 -0.45
N VAL A 150 16.14 0.05 -0.01
CA VAL A 150 17.12 1.08 0.40
C VAL A 150 17.08 1.20 1.92
N SER A 151 18.22 0.99 2.59
CA SER A 151 18.28 0.87 4.06
C SER A 151 17.61 2.03 4.83
N PRO A 152 17.82 3.32 4.46
CA PRO A 152 17.09 4.44 5.06
C PRO A 152 15.57 4.31 4.98
N VAL A 153 15.02 3.88 3.84
CA VAL A 153 13.57 3.72 3.62
C VAL A 153 13.02 2.60 4.50
N CYS A 154 13.73 1.47 4.53
CA CYS A 154 13.37 0.33 5.38
C CYS A 154 13.39 0.71 6.87
N ALA A 155 14.36 1.52 7.29
CA ALA A 155 14.45 1.98 8.68
C ALA A 155 13.29 2.91 9.07
N VAL A 156 12.94 3.86 8.20
CA VAL A 156 11.81 4.77 8.44
C VAL A 156 10.49 3.99 8.49
N LEU A 157 10.20 3.19 7.45
CA LEU A 157 8.97 2.42 7.41
C LEU A 157 8.90 1.37 8.51
N GLY A 158 10.01 0.69 8.82
CA GLY A 158 10.10 -0.26 9.92
C GLY A 158 9.81 0.39 11.27
N GLY A 159 10.31 1.60 11.51
CA GLY A 159 10.01 2.37 12.73
C GLY A 159 8.54 2.78 12.82
N VAL A 160 7.99 3.32 11.74
CA VAL A 160 6.57 3.72 11.69
C VAL A 160 5.66 2.51 11.89
N LEU A 161 5.92 1.40 11.19
CA LEU A 161 5.12 0.18 11.30
C LEU A 161 5.30 -0.53 12.64
N GLY A 162 6.49 -0.49 13.24
CA GLY A 162 6.70 -0.97 14.60
C GLY A 162 5.77 -0.30 15.59
N ASN A 163 5.56 1.02 15.47
CA ASN A 163 4.58 1.75 16.26
C ASN A 163 3.14 1.30 15.96
N GLU A 164 2.79 1.08 14.70
CA GLU A 164 1.45 0.57 14.34
C GLU A 164 1.18 -0.84 14.88
N VAL A 165 2.18 -1.72 14.90
CA VAL A 165 2.09 -3.03 15.53
C VAL A 165 1.84 -2.91 17.03
N ILE A 166 2.55 -2.01 17.71
CA ILE A 166 2.34 -1.75 19.14
C ILE A 166 0.91 -1.25 19.41
N LYS A 167 0.40 -0.31 18.60
CA LYS A 167 -0.98 0.19 18.71
C LYS A 167 -2.00 -0.93 18.48
N ALA A 168 -1.80 -1.75 17.44
CA ALA A 168 -2.68 -2.85 17.08
C ALA A 168 -2.79 -3.91 18.19
N ILE A 169 -1.68 -4.22 18.87
CA ILE A 169 -1.64 -5.24 19.93
C ILE A 169 -2.12 -4.66 21.27
N SER A 170 -1.71 -3.44 21.61
CA SER A 170 -2.04 -2.82 22.90
C SER A 170 -3.45 -2.24 22.96
N GLY A 171 -4.07 -1.93 21.81
CA GLY A 171 -5.32 -1.18 21.74
C GLY A 171 -5.19 0.26 22.29
N LYS A 172 -3.97 0.79 22.40
CA LYS A 172 -3.67 2.15 22.85
C LYS A 172 -3.13 2.98 21.69
N GLY A 173 -3.62 4.21 21.58
CA GLY A 173 -3.31 5.11 20.47
C GLY A 173 -4.21 4.85 19.27
N GLN A 174 -4.41 5.88 18.44
CA GLN A 174 -5.12 5.72 17.18
C GLN A 174 -4.20 5.04 16.15
N PRO A 175 -4.57 3.84 15.66
CA PRO A 175 -3.82 3.23 14.57
C PRO A 175 -4.10 3.94 13.25
N ALA A 176 -3.17 3.81 12.31
CA ALA A 176 -3.36 4.18 10.93
C ALA A 176 -4.53 3.39 10.32
N ASN A 177 -5.36 4.07 9.53
CA ASN A 177 -6.50 3.50 8.84
C ASN A 177 -6.55 4.08 7.42
N ASN A 178 -6.09 3.38 6.39
CA ASN A 178 -5.59 1.99 6.33
C ASN A 178 -4.35 1.83 5.43
N VAL A 179 -3.89 2.90 4.80
CA VAL A 179 -2.70 2.91 3.94
C VAL A 179 -1.71 3.95 4.45
N LEU A 180 -0.43 3.57 4.53
CA LEU A 180 0.68 4.46 4.78
C LEU A 180 1.56 4.50 3.54
N LEU A 181 1.89 5.71 3.10
CA LEU A 181 2.75 5.95 1.96
C LEU A 181 3.97 6.73 2.43
N PHE A 182 5.13 6.37 1.89
CA PHE A 182 6.38 7.06 2.16
C PHE A 182 7.05 7.46 0.85
N ASP A 183 7.44 8.73 0.78
CA ASP A 183 8.20 9.30 -0.33
C ASP A 183 9.51 9.89 0.22
N GLY A 184 10.60 9.14 0.11
CA GLY A 184 11.91 9.57 0.60
C GLY A 184 12.55 10.69 -0.22
N MET A 185 11.95 11.14 -1.32
CA MET A 185 12.42 12.29 -2.10
C MET A 185 11.87 13.61 -1.57
N ASP A 186 10.63 13.62 -1.11
CA ASP A 186 9.94 14.81 -0.59
C ASP A 186 9.96 14.90 0.96
N GLY A 187 10.27 13.80 1.66
CA GLY A 187 10.37 13.73 3.13
C GLY A 187 9.05 13.41 3.81
#